data_AF-A0A372QV27-F1
#
_entry.id   AF-A0A372QV27-F1
#
_cell.length_a   1.000
_cell.length_b   1.000
_cell.length_c   1.000
_cell.angle_alpha   90.00
_cell.angle_beta   90.00
_cell.angle_gamma   90.00
#
_symmetry.space_group_name_H-M   'P 1'
#
loop_
_entity.id
_entity.type
_entity.pdbx_description
1 polymer ?
#
loop_
_entity_poly.entity_id
_entity_poly.type
_entity_poly.pdbx_seq_one_letter_code
_entity_poly.pdbx_strand_id
1 'polypeptide(L)'
;MKFFSLLLITIALIATFVVASPTPHESGSKEIHVTSPGSGPWAVKSIQAINWWSLHIPSESLVVVKVIDKNTDKVVFEDKSKCGTGTINFEIGKDWNVKHEFIAVVFLKDNEECKDFSEKFKIFKTEEYGYGGGYEKKEKEYY
;
A
#
# COMPACT_ATOMS: atom_id res chain seq x y z
N MET A 1 50.41 16.13 -43.28
CA MET A 1 50.27 16.35 -41.83
C MET A 1 49.01 17.16 -41.50
N LYS A 2 47.80 16.65 -41.83
CA LYS A 2 46.51 17.28 -41.46
C LYS A 2 45.46 16.30 -40.94
N PHE A 3 45.71 14.99 -41.04
CA PHE A 3 44.80 13.95 -40.54
C PHE A 3 44.97 13.64 -39.05
N PHE A 4 46.17 13.85 -38.48
CA PHE A 4 46.41 13.60 -37.05
C PHE A 4 45.83 14.67 -36.12
N SER A 5 45.62 15.90 -36.61
CA SER A 5 45.07 16.99 -35.79
C SER A 5 43.56 16.89 -35.59
N LEU A 6 42.82 16.22 -36.49
CA LEU A 6 41.37 16.02 -36.34
C LEU A 6 41.05 14.89 -35.36
N LEU A 7 41.90 13.87 -35.26
CA LEU A 7 41.72 12.73 -34.35
C LEU A 7 41.90 13.11 -32.87
N LEU A 8 42.67 14.16 -32.57
CA LEU A 8 42.90 14.64 -31.21
C LEU A 8 41.76 15.53 -30.67
N ILE A 9 40.98 16.16 -31.55
CA ILE A 9 39.87 17.03 -31.15
C ILE A 9 38.62 16.22 -30.75
N THR A 10 38.41 15.04 -31.35
CA THR A 10 37.28 14.18 -31.00
C THR A 10 37.47 13.44 -29.67
N ILE A 11 38.71 13.19 -29.23
CA ILE A 11 38.99 12.51 -27.95
C ILE A 11 38.86 13.47 -26.75
N ALA A 12 38.95 14.78 -26.96
CA ALA A 12 38.84 15.78 -25.89
C ALA A 12 37.39 16.07 -25.44
N LEU A 13 36.37 15.60 -26.17
CA LEU A 13 34.95 15.87 -25.86
C LEU A 13 34.24 14.73 -25.09
N ILE A 14 34.99 13.79 -24.50
CA ILE A 14 34.46 12.68 -23.68
C ILE A 14 34.96 12.79 -22.23
N ALA A 15 35.17 14.02 -21.75
CA ALA A 15 35.40 14.28 -20.33
C ALA A 15 34.17 15.00 -19.78
N THR A 16 33.59 14.45 -18.71
CA THR A 16 32.53 15.04 -17.88
C THR A 16 31.06 14.75 -18.23
N PHE A 17 30.74 13.52 -18.64
CA PHE A 17 29.49 12.93 -18.14
C PHE A 17 29.82 12.21 -16.84
N VAL A 18 29.91 12.98 -15.74
CA VAL A 18 29.68 12.39 -14.43
C VAL A 18 28.21 12.04 -14.43
N VAL A 19 27.87 10.81 -14.79
CA VAL A 19 26.55 10.27 -14.50
C VAL A 19 26.48 10.30 -12.99
N ALA A 20 25.77 11.29 -12.44
CA ALA A 20 25.34 11.27 -11.06
C ALA A 20 24.40 10.07 -10.95
N SER A 21 24.98 8.89 -10.76
CA SER A 21 24.26 7.73 -10.25
C SER A 21 23.84 8.16 -8.86
N PRO A 22 22.55 8.35 -8.56
CA PRO A 22 22.14 8.51 -7.18
C PRO A 22 22.68 7.28 -6.45
N THR A 23 23.64 7.49 -5.55
CA THR A 23 24.07 6.44 -4.63
C THR A 23 22.82 6.02 -3.88
N PRO A 24 22.42 4.73 -3.92
CA PRO A 24 21.31 4.29 -3.10
C PRO A 24 21.65 4.65 -1.65
N HIS A 25 20.74 5.38 -1.02
CA HIS A 25 20.90 5.88 0.35
C HIS A 25 20.70 4.68 1.30
N GLU A 26 21.68 3.76 1.34
CA GLU A 26 21.66 2.55 2.17
C GLU A 26 22.16 2.84 3.59
N SER A 27 21.48 3.73 4.31
CA SER A 27 21.85 4.01 5.72
C SER A 27 20.75 3.75 6.73
N GLY A 28 19.70 3.03 6.38
CA GLY A 28 18.66 2.67 7.34
C GLY A 28 18.07 1.29 7.11
N SER A 29 17.51 0.72 8.18
CA SER A 29 16.74 -0.52 8.12
C SER A 29 15.59 -0.38 7.13
N LYS A 30 15.36 -1.44 6.34
CA LYS A 30 14.17 -1.56 5.49
C LYS A 30 12.95 -1.63 6.39
N GLU A 31 12.01 -0.71 6.18
CA GLU A 31 10.84 -0.57 7.03
C GLU A 31 9.59 -0.42 6.20
N ILE A 32 8.52 -1.04 6.68
CA ILE A 32 7.15 -0.87 6.19
C ILE A 32 6.34 -0.45 7.41
N HIS A 33 5.42 0.49 7.23
CA HIS A 33 4.53 0.98 8.28
C HIS A 33 3.11 0.96 7.74
N VAL A 34 2.21 0.22 8.40
CA VAL A 34 0.81 0.05 8.00
C VAL A 34 -0.07 0.93 8.87
N THR A 35 -0.82 1.85 8.25
CA THR A 35 -1.62 2.85 8.96
C THR A 35 -3.12 2.53 9.00
N SER A 36 -3.56 1.54 8.23
CA SER A 36 -4.97 1.11 8.16
C SER A 36 -5.08 -0.29 7.56
N PRO A 37 -6.22 -0.98 7.72
CA PRO A 37 -7.46 -0.58 8.38
C PRO A 37 -7.32 -0.38 9.90
N GLY A 38 -8.12 0.53 10.44
CA GLY A 38 -8.28 0.70 11.90
C GLY A 38 -9.34 -0.26 12.47
N SER A 39 -9.55 -0.19 13.78
CA SER A 39 -10.43 -1.10 14.52
C SER A 39 -11.90 -1.21 14.05
N GLY A 40 -12.46 -0.18 13.41
CA GLY A 40 -13.86 -0.14 12.95
C GLY A 40 -14.80 0.63 13.90
N PRO A 41 -16.09 0.74 13.54
CA PRO A 41 -16.92 -0.39 13.11
C PRO A 41 -17.02 -0.59 11.59
N TRP A 42 -16.83 -1.84 11.14
CA TRP A 42 -16.95 -2.21 9.73
C TRP A 42 -18.21 -3.05 9.45
N ALA A 43 -18.66 -3.03 8.19
CA ALA A 43 -19.85 -3.74 7.74
C ALA A 43 -19.52 -4.75 6.64
N VAL A 44 -20.31 -5.80 6.54
CA VAL A 44 -20.24 -6.73 5.40
C VAL A 44 -20.52 -5.95 4.10
N LYS A 45 -19.74 -6.23 3.05
CA LYS A 45 -19.70 -5.50 1.76
C LYS A 45 -19.17 -4.07 1.79
N SER A 46 -18.72 -3.54 2.93
CA SER A 46 -18.13 -2.19 2.93
C SER A 46 -16.72 -2.23 2.33
N ILE A 47 -16.41 -1.26 1.47
CA ILE A 47 -15.06 -1.09 0.90
C ILE A 47 -14.17 -0.43 1.95
N GLN A 48 -13.07 -1.09 2.27
CA GLN A 48 -12.03 -0.63 3.20
C GLN A 48 -10.73 -0.40 2.45
N ALA A 49 -9.80 0.30 3.09
CA ALA A 49 -8.48 0.58 2.55
C ALA A 49 -7.38 0.04 3.47
N ILE A 50 -6.36 -0.55 2.86
CA ILE A 50 -5.07 -0.86 3.48
C ILE A 50 -4.09 0.19 2.97
N ASN A 51 -3.60 1.03 3.87
CA ASN A 51 -2.63 2.08 3.57
C ASN A 51 -1.30 1.79 4.26
N TRP A 52 -0.21 2.07 3.56
CA TRP A 52 1.13 1.92 4.10
C TRP A 52 2.10 2.96 3.52
N TRP A 53 3.25 3.07 4.16
CA TRP A 53 4.44 3.70 3.61
C TRP A 53 5.69 2.87 3.96
N SER A 54 6.77 3.05 3.22
CA SER A 54 8.02 2.31 3.45
C SER A 54 9.25 3.21 3.34
N LEU A 55 10.30 2.88 4.09
CA LEU A 55 11.59 3.56 4.07
C LEU A 55 12.73 2.61 3.72
N HIS A 56 13.75 3.14 3.04
CA HIS A 56 14.97 2.43 2.64
C HIS A 56 14.73 1.18 1.78
N ILE A 57 13.60 1.14 1.06
CA ILE A 57 13.28 0.09 0.09
C ILE A 57 13.25 0.70 -1.32
N PRO A 58 13.88 0.07 -2.33
CA PRO A 58 13.79 0.53 -3.71
C PRO A 58 12.34 0.65 -4.19
N SER A 59 12.01 1.71 -4.93
CA SER A 59 10.63 1.98 -5.41
C SER A 59 10.09 0.89 -6.35
N GLU A 60 10.97 0.17 -7.04
CA GLU A 60 10.61 -0.93 -7.94
C GLU A 60 10.40 -2.26 -7.21
N SER A 61 10.72 -2.34 -5.92
CA SER A 61 10.39 -3.51 -5.11
C SER A 61 8.87 -3.65 -4.95
N LEU A 62 8.43 -4.88 -4.72
CA LEU A 62 7.02 -5.22 -4.56
C LEU A 62 6.70 -5.55 -3.10
N VAL A 63 5.58 -5.04 -2.62
CA VAL A 63 4.95 -5.51 -1.38
C VAL A 63 3.81 -6.47 -1.70
N VAL A 64 3.61 -7.40 -0.78
CA VAL A 64 2.41 -8.26 -0.74
C VAL A 64 1.55 -7.76 0.40
N VAL A 65 0.25 -7.62 0.13
CA VAL A 65 -0.75 -7.13 1.07
C VAL A 65 -1.72 -8.27 1.33
N LYS A 66 -1.99 -8.59 2.60
CA LYS A 66 -2.95 -9.63 2.99
C LYS A 66 -3.87 -9.15 4.09
N VAL A 67 -5.09 -9.68 4.10
CA VAL A 67 -5.94 -9.67 5.30
C VAL A 67 -6.07 -11.11 5.80
N ILE A 68 -5.82 -11.28 7.09
CA ILE A 68 -5.81 -12.59 7.76
C ILE A 68 -6.91 -12.60 8.81
N ASP A 69 -7.74 -13.64 8.78
CA ASP A 69 -8.64 -13.99 9.88
C ASP A 69 -7.82 -14.60 11.01
N LYS A 70 -7.69 -13.91 12.14
CA LYS A 70 -6.85 -14.35 13.26
C LYS A 70 -7.44 -15.51 14.05
N ASN A 71 -8.72 -15.82 13.88
CA ASN A 71 -9.35 -16.96 14.53
C ASN A 71 -9.09 -18.27 13.78
N THR A 72 -8.91 -18.21 12.46
CA THR A 72 -8.69 -19.40 11.61
C THR A 72 -7.32 -19.44 10.95
N ASP A 73 -6.55 -18.35 11.05
CA ASP A 73 -5.30 -18.08 10.34
C ASP A 73 -5.41 -18.16 8.81
N LYS A 74 -6.64 -18.00 8.28
CA LYS A 74 -6.94 -18.02 6.86
C LYS A 74 -6.70 -16.63 6.25
N VAL A 75 -6.04 -16.59 5.09
CA VAL A 75 -5.99 -15.40 4.24
C VAL A 75 -7.35 -15.20 3.56
N VAL A 76 -8.00 -14.06 3.83
CA VAL A 76 -9.33 -13.73 3.30
C VAL A 76 -9.27 -12.66 2.20
N PHE A 77 -8.13 -11.99 2.05
CA PHE A 77 -7.82 -11.09 0.95
C PHE A 77 -6.30 -11.10 0.71
N GLU A 78 -5.87 -11.05 -0.55
CA GLU A 78 -4.46 -10.92 -0.93
C GLU A 78 -4.33 -10.11 -2.23
N ASP A 79 -3.36 -9.21 -2.25
CA ASP A 79 -3.00 -8.42 -3.43
C ASP A 79 -1.53 -8.00 -3.38
N LYS A 80 -1.04 -7.31 -4.42
CA LYS A 80 0.36 -6.86 -4.55
C LYS A 80 0.42 -5.43 -5.06
N SER A 81 1.42 -4.68 -4.60
CA SER A 81 1.66 -3.32 -5.06
C SER A 81 3.16 -2.98 -5.01
N LYS A 82 3.52 -1.80 -5.52
CA LYS A 82 4.89 -1.29 -5.39
C LYS A 82 5.15 -0.80 -3.96
N CYS A 83 6.43 -0.79 -3.58
CA CYS A 83 6.91 -0.14 -2.37
C CYS A 83 6.75 1.40 -2.45
N GLY A 84 6.99 2.07 -1.33
CA GLY A 84 6.71 3.49 -1.14
C GLY A 84 5.41 3.68 -0.39
N THR A 85 4.68 4.74 -0.71
CA THR A 85 3.32 4.98 -0.19
C THR A 85 2.30 4.30 -1.08
N GLY A 86 1.38 3.55 -0.49
CA GLY A 86 0.35 2.86 -1.26
C GLY A 86 -0.95 2.68 -0.52
N THR A 87 -1.98 2.40 -1.33
CA THR A 87 -3.35 2.13 -0.91
C THR A 87 -3.87 0.96 -1.73
N ILE A 88 -4.43 -0.05 -1.08
CA ILE A 88 -5.24 -1.09 -1.72
C ILE A 88 -6.61 -1.09 -1.09
N ASN A 89 -7.64 -0.97 -1.93
CA ASN A 89 -9.02 -1.10 -1.48
C ASN A 89 -9.43 -2.56 -1.54
N PHE A 90 -10.17 -3.02 -0.53
CA PHE A 90 -10.75 -4.35 -0.49
C PHE A 90 -12.20 -4.27 -0.01
N GLU A 91 -13.05 -5.15 -0.52
CA GLU A 91 -14.42 -5.31 -0.02
C GLU A 91 -14.45 -6.37 1.07
N ILE A 92 -15.12 -6.09 2.19
CA ILE A 92 -15.38 -7.12 3.22
C ILE A 92 -16.35 -8.15 2.64
N GLY A 93 -15.87 -9.36 2.42
CA GLY A 93 -16.65 -10.45 1.82
C GLY A 93 -17.89 -10.82 2.62
N LYS A 94 -18.93 -11.28 1.92
CA LYS A 94 -20.19 -11.72 2.56
C LYS A 94 -20.03 -12.94 3.47
N ASP A 95 -19.00 -13.72 3.21
CA ASP A 95 -18.63 -14.94 3.91
C ASP A 95 -17.68 -14.69 5.09
N TRP A 96 -17.25 -13.44 5.32
CA TRP A 96 -16.38 -13.11 6.44
C TRP A 96 -17.17 -13.21 7.75
N ASN A 97 -16.60 -13.92 8.73
CA ASN A 97 -17.28 -14.17 9.99
C ASN A 97 -17.25 -12.92 10.88
N VAL A 98 -18.44 -12.37 11.18
CA VAL A 98 -18.61 -11.15 12.00
C VAL A 98 -18.15 -11.29 13.45
N LYS A 99 -17.93 -12.51 13.94
CA LYS A 99 -17.42 -12.75 15.30
C LYS A 99 -15.89 -12.82 15.35
N HIS A 100 -15.22 -12.85 14.20
CA HIS A 100 -13.77 -13.02 14.13
C HIS A 100 -13.04 -11.67 14.18
N GLU A 101 -11.76 -11.74 14.54
CA GLU A 101 -10.81 -10.65 14.45
C GLU A 101 -9.98 -10.79 13.19
N PHE A 102 -9.79 -9.69 12.48
CA PHE A 102 -9.00 -9.64 11.26
C PHE A 102 -7.83 -8.68 11.46
N ILE A 103 -6.75 -8.90 10.71
CA ILE A 103 -5.60 -8.02 10.68
C ILE A 103 -5.12 -7.90 9.23
N ALA A 104 -4.71 -6.71 8.82
CA ALA A 104 -3.97 -6.55 7.57
C ALA A 104 -2.47 -6.62 7.83
N VAL A 105 -1.74 -7.20 6.90
CA VAL A 105 -0.28 -7.24 6.90
C VAL A 105 0.23 -6.80 5.54
N VAL A 106 1.27 -5.98 5.56
CA VAL A 106 2.03 -5.61 4.36
C VAL A 106 3.46 -6.04 4.57
N PHE A 107 4.01 -6.81 3.63
CA PHE A 107 5.38 -7.31 3.73
C PHE A 107 6.10 -7.22 2.39
N LEU A 108 7.43 -7.08 2.45
CA LEU A 108 8.27 -7.07 1.27
C LEU A 108 8.31 -8.46 0.64
N LYS A 109 8.02 -8.56 -0.67
CA LYS A 109 7.91 -9.86 -1.37
C LYS A 109 9.16 -10.73 -1.25
N ASP A 110 10.34 -10.10 -1.30
CA ASP A 110 11.63 -10.81 -1.27
C ASP A 110 12.21 -10.93 0.16
N ASN A 111 11.51 -10.40 1.17
CA ASN A 111 11.87 -10.52 2.58
C ASN A 111 10.63 -10.39 3.49
N GLU A 112 10.01 -11.50 3.85
CA GLU A 112 8.81 -11.51 4.71
C GLU A 112 9.06 -11.12 6.17
N GLU A 113 10.33 -10.94 6.59
CA GLU A 113 10.67 -10.36 7.89
C GLU A 113 10.49 -8.84 7.90
N CYS A 114 10.62 -8.19 6.75
CA CYS A 114 10.30 -6.78 6.57
C CYS A 114 8.79 -6.64 6.35
N LYS A 115 8.06 -6.48 7.44
CA LYS A 115 6.61 -6.38 7.45
C LYS A 115 6.11 -5.50 8.59
N ASP A 116 4.89 -5.03 8.43
CA ASP A 116 4.14 -4.43 9.52
C ASP A 116 2.65 -4.78 9.40
N PHE A 117 1.94 -4.56 10.49
CA PHE A 117 0.55 -4.96 10.67
C PHE A 117 -0.32 -3.74 10.95
N SER A 118 -1.55 -3.78 10.44
CA SER A 118 -2.57 -2.83 10.87
C SER A 118 -3.00 -3.10 12.31
N GLU A 119 -3.83 -2.21 12.84
CA GLU A 119 -4.66 -2.57 13.99
C GLU A 119 -5.53 -3.79 13.66
N LYS A 120 -5.87 -4.58 14.68
CA LYS A 120 -6.90 -5.60 14.56
C LYS A 120 -8.25 -4.93 14.39
N PHE A 121 -9.11 -5.50 13.55
CA PHE A 121 -10.45 -4.99 13.33
C PHE A 121 -11.52 -6.08 13.35
N LYS A 122 -12.76 -5.66 13.61
CA LYS A 122 -13.95 -6.52 13.66
C LYS A 122 -15.01 -6.03 12.70
N ILE A 123 -15.86 -6.95 12.25
CA ILE A 123 -17.05 -6.63 11.46
C ILE A 123 -18.25 -6.63 12.40
N PHE A 124 -18.96 -5.52 12.48
CA PHE A 124 -20.00 -5.31 13.48
C PHE A 124 -21.42 -5.37 12.90
N LYS A 125 -21.59 -5.21 11.58
CA LYS A 125 -22.93 -5.13 10.96
C LYS A 125 -23.04 -5.98 9.69
N THR A 126 -24.16 -6.69 9.58
CA THR A 126 -24.58 -7.41 8.37
C THR A 126 -25.36 -6.46 7.45
N GLU A 127 -24.84 -6.20 6.24
CA GLU A 127 -25.45 -5.58 5.04
C GLU A 127 -26.37 -4.33 5.13
N GLU A 128 -26.76 -3.82 6.30
CA GLU A 128 -27.95 -2.94 6.42
C GLU A 128 -27.77 -1.49 5.93
N TYR A 129 -26.62 -1.10 5.38
CA TYR A 129 -26.49 0.22 4.75
C TYR A 129 -25.75 0.12 3.42
N GLY A 130 -26.53 -0.23 2.39
CA GLY A 130 -26.22 0.14 1.02
C GLY A 130 -26.13 1.66 0.89
N TYR A 131 -25.21 2.11 0.05
CA TYR A 131 -25.13 3.46 -0.47
C TYR A 131 -26.52 3.90 -0.96
N GLY A 132 -27.18 4.77 -0.20
CA GLY A 132 -28.49 5.34 -0.49
C GLY A 132 -28.56 6.75 0.08
N GLY A 133 -27.65 7.62 -0.35
CA GLY A 133 -27.70 9.06 -0.08
C GLY A 133 -28.86 9.71 -0.82
N GLY A 134 -30.09 9.39 -0.43
CA GLY A 134 -31.27 10.18 -0.72
C GLY A 134 -31.39 11.25 0.36
N TYR A 135 -31.13 12.49 -0.01
CA TYR A 135 -31.43 13.64 0.84
C TYR A 135 -32.95 13.70 1.04
N GLU A 136 -33.48 13.17 2.14
CA GLU A 136 -34.81 13.54 2.60
C GLU A 136 -34.74 14.99 3.10
N LYS A 137 -35.13 15.89 2.20
CA LYS A 137 -35.44 17.28 2.51
C LYS A 137 -36.66 17.26 3.43
N LYS A 138 -36.44 17.30 4.76
CA LYS A 138 -37.51 17.63 5.70
C LYS A 138 -37.93 19.07 5.45
N GLU A 139 -38.99 19.26 4.66
CA GLU A 139 -39.73 20.52 4.66
C GLU A 139 -40.20 20.79 6.08
N LYS A 140 -39.75 21.91 6.64
CA LYS A 140 -40.31 22.46 7.87
C LYS A 140 -41.61 23.16 7.48
N GLU A 141 -42.75 22.55 7.80
CA GLU A 141 -44.00 23.28 7.91
C GLU A 141 -43.86 24.24 9.11
N TYR A 142 -43.87 25.54 8.81
CA TYR A 142 -44.18 26.57 9.79
C TYR A 142 -45.69 26.83 9.71
N TYR A 143 -46.35 26.73 10.86
CA TYR A 143 -47.76 27.04 11.09
C TYR A 143 -48.18 28.41 10.55
#